data_AF-E3H9A2-F1
#
_entry.id   AF-E3H9A2-F1
#
_cell.length_a   1.000
_cell.length_b   1.000
_cell.length_c   1.000
_cell.angle_alpha   90.00
_cell.angle_beta   90.00
_cell.angle_gamma   90.00
#
_symmetry.space_group_name_H-M   'P 1'
#
loop_
_entity.id
_entity.type
_entity.pdbx_description
1 polymer ?
#
loop_
_entity_poly.entity_id
_entity_poly.type
_entity_poly.pdbx_seq_one_letter_code
_entity_poly.pdbx_strand_id
1 'polypeptide(L)'
;MRYIYLDRNKAKTGMSLVYEVRESPREDYKSYYEGKAIEFYGDDLPHFITYLQESDSIREASEEEKLERGQRQLNSNEILLDGRITLYNPETQKIIDGTIMEKTRGDYITEKSVTIDSEKTKARLQRKKDFDALDLYDKAVLRGDIEETLEMKAVRDSFRNVWLDLPGKYNDISIEIETLYPDMPEAIKYFV
;
A
#
# COMPACT_ATOMS: atom_id res chain seq x y z
N MET A 1 37.85 5.07 9.14
CA MET A 1 37.73 3.60 9.22
C MET A 1 38.75 3.04 10.19
N ARG A 2 38.35 2.06 10.99
CA ARG A 2 39.11 1.47 12.09
C ARG A 2 39.08 -0.06 11.98
N TYR A 3 40.08 -0.70 12.58
CA TYR A 3 40.13 -2.14 12.78
C TYR A 3 39.54 -2.46 14.16
N ILE A 4 38.49 -3.27 14.17
CA ILE A 4 37.74 -3.68 15.36
C ILE A 4 37.93 -5.18 15.53
N TYR A 5 38.49 -5.60 16.67
CA TYR A 5 38.73 -7.00 17.01
C TYR A 5 37.65 -7.49 17.97
N LEU A 6 36.96 -8.56 17.60
CA LEU A 6 35.78 -9.07 18.30
C LEU A 6 35.99 -10.52 18.76
N ASP A 7 35.33 -10.90 19.85
CA ASP A 7 35.26 -12.29 20.29
C ASP A 7 34.50 -13.14 19.25
N ARG A 8 35.19 -14.12 18.67
CA ARG A 8 34.68 -15.02 17.64
C ARG A 8 33.50 -15.86 18.14
N ASN A 9 33.56 -16.35 19.37
CA ASN A 9 32.52 -17.24 19.90
C ASN A 9 31.24 -16.48 20.23
N LYS A 10 31.35 -15.23 20.70
CA LYS A 10 30.20 -14.32 20.85
C LYS A 10 29.64 -13.88 19.50
N ALA A 11 30.50 -13.59 18.52
CA ALA A 11 30.06 -13.23 17.18
C ALA A 11 29.22 -14.35 16.51
N LYS A 12 29.56 -15.62 16.76
CA LYS A 12 28.77 -16.79 16.30
C LYS A 12 27.35 -16.83 16.87
N THR A 13 27.11 -16.23 18.04
CA THR A 13 25.77 -16.12 18.62
C THR A 13 25.06 -14.82 18.20
N GLY A 14 25.60 -14.08 17.23
CA GLY A 14 25.07 -12.80 16.78
C GLY A 14 25.29 -11.64 17.75
N MET A 15 26.19 -11.80 18.73
CA MET A 15 26.53 -10.79 19.72
C MET A 15 27.93 -10.23 19.47
N SER A 16 28.06 -8.91 19.56
CA SER A 16 29.35 -8.24 19.51
C SER A 16 29.98 -8.13 20.90
N LEU A 17 31.21 -8.63 21.05
CA LEU A 17 32.05 -8.35 22.22
C LEU A 17 33.41 -7.85 21.70
N VAL A 18 33.68 -6.57 21.88
CA VAL A 18 34.88 -5.90 21.36
C VAL A 18 36.05 -6.13 22.32
N TYR A 19 37.16 -6.62 21.79
CA TYR A 19 38.44 -6.70 22.49
C TYR A 19 39.26 -5.42 22.35
N GLU A 20 39.39 -4.90 21.12
CA GLU A 20 40.25 -3.75 20.83
C GLU A 20 39.75 -3.02 19.56
N VAL A 21 39.96 -1.71 19.50
CA VAL A 21 39.71 -0.87 18.31
C VAL A 21 40.98 -0.09 18.00
N ARG A 22 41.43 -0.08 16.73
CA ARG A 22 42.68 0.55 16.29
C ARG A 22 42.53 1.30 14.96
N GLU A 23 43.37 2.30 14.74
CA GLU A 23 43.47 2.99 13.45
C GLU A 23 44.28 2.21 12.40
N SER A 24 45.20 1.36 12.85
CA SER A 24 46.04 0.49 12.02
C SER A 24 45.81 -0.98 12.37
N PRO A 25 45.96 -1.90 11.41
CA PRO A 25 45.79 -3.32 11.67
C PRO A 25 46.86 -3.81 12.63
N ARG A 26 46.48 -4.75 13.50
CA ARG A 26 47.40 -5.45 14.38
C ARG A 26 48.09 -6.56 13.58
N GLU A 27 49.42 -6.52 13.55
CA GLU A 27 50.23 -7.60 12.99
C GLU A 27 49.93 -8.92 13.71
N ASP A 28 49.71 -9.97 12.92
CA ASP A 28 49.41 -11.33 13.37
C ASP A 28 48.37 -11.41 14.52
N TYR A 29 47.27 -10.67 14.37
CA TYR A 29 46.19 -10.64 15.36
C TYR A 29 45.67 -12.05 15.72
N LYS A 30 45.72 -13.00 14.78
CA LYS A 30 45.29 -14.38 15.02
C LYS A 30 46.11 -15.04 16.12
N SER A 31 47.44 -14.95 16.07
CA SER A 31 48.31 -15.49 17.12
C SER A 31 48.13 -14.72 18.44
N TYR A 32 48.05 -13.39 18.38
CA TYR A 32 47.91 -12.54 19.58
C TYR A 32 46.66 -12.86 20.40
N TYR A 33 45.54 -13.13 19.74
CA TYR A 33 44.28 -13.51 20.39
C TYR A 33 44.06 -15.03 20.45
N GLU A 34 45.08 -15.85 20.19
CA GLU A 34 44.98 -17.32 20.22
C GLU A 34 43.85 -17.87 19.34
N GLY A 35 43.60 -17.24 18.18
CA GLY A 35 42.50 -17.58 17.26
C GLY A 35 41.10 -17.20 17.76
N LYS A 36 40.96 -16.59 18.94
CA LYS A 36 39.66 -16.22 19.54
C LYS A 36 39.08 -14.94 18.95
N ALA A 37 39.88 -14.15 18.22
CA ALA A 37 39.41 -12.92 17.61
C ALA A 37 39.01 -13.08 16.14
N ILE A 38 38.10 -12.21 15.73
CA ILE A 38 37.76 -11.91 14.34
C ILE A 38 37.97 -10.42 14.09
N GLU A 39 38.50 -10.07 12.93
CA GLU A 39 38.76 -8.68 12.55
C GLU A 39 37.58 -8.15 11.72
N PHE A 40 37.12 -6.95 12.05
CA PHE A 40 36.14 -6.19 11.29
C PHE A 40 36.71 -4.82 10.96
N TYR A 41 36.59 -4.40 9.70
CA TYR A 41 37.07 -3.10 9.24
C TYR A 41 35.88 -2.19 8.94
N GLY A 42 35.75 -1.09 9.68
CA GLY A 42 34.61 -0.17 9.56
C GLY A 42 34.76 1.06 10.45
N ASP A 43 33.88 2.04 10.28
CA ASP A 43 33.87 3.22 11.14
C ASP A 43 33.24 2.93 12.51
N ASP A 44 32.19 2.10 12.51
CA ASP A 44 31.49 1.64 13.70
C ASP A 44 31.01 0.19 13.51
N LEU A 45 30.70 -0.49 14.63
CA LEU A 45 30.21 -1.85 14.62
C LEU A 45 28.68 -1.87 14.48
N PRO A 46 28.10 -2.69 13.58
CA PRO A 46 26.65 -2.81 13.50
C PRO A 46 26.05 -3.28 14.82
N HIS A 47 24.85 -2.78 15.16
CA HIS A 47 24.13 -3.20 16.37
C HIS A 47 23.85 -4.71 16.40
N PHE A 48 23.57 -5.29 15.24
CA PHE A 48 23.36 -6.73 15.08
C PHE A 48 24.28 -7.28 13.99
N ILE A 49 24.96 -8.38 14.28
CA ILE A 49 25.96 -8.97 13.38
C ILE A 49 25.62 -10.42 13.04
N THR A 50 26.13 -10.88 11.90
CA THR A 50 26.11 -12.29 11.47
C THR A 50 27.52 -12.76 11.18
N TYR A 51 27.91 -13.89 11.77
CA TYR A 51 29.17 -14.57 11.51
C TYR A 51 29.07 -15.44 10.24
N LEU A 52 30.03 -15.27 9.33
CA LEU A 52 30.15 -16.01 8.09
C LEU A 52 31.25 -17.08 8.24
N GLN A 53 30.84 -18.34 8.36
CA GLN A 53 31.77 -19.44 8.62
C GLN A 53 32.74 -19.69 7.46
N GLU A 54 32.31 -19.49 6.22
CA GLU A 54 33.12 -19.76 5.02
C GLU A 54 34.31 -18.80 4.90
N SER A 55 34.12 -17.54 5.25
CA SER A 55 35.13 -16.47 5.14
C SER A 55 35.80 -16.13 6.46
N ASP A 56 35.38 -16.73 7.58
CA ASP A 56 35.82 -16.37 8.94
C ASP A 56 35.71 -14.85 9.19
N SER A 57 34.58 -14.28 8.80
CA SER A 57 34.32 -12.84 8.86
C SER A 57 32.93 -12.55 9.44
N ILE A 58 32.66 -11.28 9.74
CA ILE A 58 31.33 -10.83 10.15
C ILE A 58 30.78 -9.81 9.16
N ARG A 59 29.46 -9.68 9.13
CA ARG A 59 28.73 -8.59 8.48
C ARG A 59 27.59 -8.11 9.36
N GLU A 60 26.95 -7.02 8.96
CA GLU A 60 25.66 -6.64 9.53
C GLU A 60 24.62 -7.75 9.29
N ALA A 61 23.80 -8.02 10.30
CA ALA A 61 22.69 -8.96 10.17
C ALA A 61 21.63 -8.41 9.19
N SER A 62 21.07 -9.28 8.35
CA SER A 62 19.91 -8.92 7.52
C SER A 62 18.66 -8.72 8.39
N GLU A 63 17.64 -8.06 7.85
CA GLU A 63 16.40 -7.84 8.58
C GLU A 63 15.66 -9.16 8.87
N GLU A 64 15.77 -10.13 7.97
CA GLU A 64 15.27 -11.50 8.12
C GLU A 64 15.97 -12.21 9.29
N GLU A 65 17.30 -12.14 9.36
CA GLU A 65 18.08 -12.73 10.47
C GLU A 65 17.74 -12.05 11.82
N LYS A 66 17.52 -10.74 11.81
CA LYS A 66 17.08 -9.98 13.01
C LYS A 66 15.68 -10.46 13.45
N LEU A 67 14.77 -10.71 12.50
CA LEU A 67 13.43 -11.22 12.77
C LEU A 67 13.46 -12.65 13.34
N GLU A 68 14.22 -13.56 12.75
CA GLU A 68 14.37 -14.95 13.21
C GLU A 68 14.91 -15.05 14.64
N ARG A 69 15.81 -14.14 15.01
CA ARG A 69 16.39 -14.05 16.36
C ARG A 69 15.52 -13.29 17.36
N GLY A 70 14.35 -12.79 16.94
CA GLY A 70 13.47 -11.97 17.78
C GLY A 70 14.05 -10.60 18.16
N GLN A 71 15.07 -10.13 17.42
CA GLN A 71 15.71 -8.82 17.60
C GLN A 71 14.90 -7.70 16.93
N ARG A 72 13.96 -8.08 16.05
CA ARG A 72 13.00 -7.22 15.36
C ARG A 72 11.63 -7.91 15.32
N GLN A 73 10.57 -7.13 15.17
CA GLN A 73 9.23 -7.60 14.82
C GLN A 73 8.79 -7.01 13.47
N LEU A 74 7.87 -7.70 12.78
CA LEU A 74 7.26 -7.18 11.55
C LEU A 74 6.34 -6.00 11.88
N ASN A 75 6.40 -4.96 11.07
CA ASN A 75 5.43 -3.88 11.09
C ASN A 75 4.08 -4.37 10.53
N SER A 76 3.00 -3.60 10.75
CA SER A 76 1.65 -3.96 10.29
C SER A 76 1.53 -4.11 8.78
N ASN A 77 2.39 -3.43 8.02
CA ASN A 77 2.48 -3.45 6.55
C ASN A 77 3.58 -4.37 6.02
N GLU A 78 4.11 -5.28 6.86
CA GLU A 78 5.15 -6.23 6.51
C GLU A 78 4.70 -7.68 6.71
N ILE A 79 5.15 -8.57 5.85
CA ILE A 79 4.97 -10.02 5.96
C ILE A 79 6.26 -10.76 5.59
N LEU A 80 6.54 -11.88 6.26
CA LEU A 80 7.60 -12.80 5.84
C LEU A 80 7.05 -13.78 4.80
N LEU A 81 7.53 -13.66 3.56
CA LEU A 81 7.12 -14.49 2.42
C LEU A 81 8.38 -15.07 1.77
N ASP A 82 8.43 -16.40 1.64
CA ASP A 82 9.59 -17.14 1.12
C ASP A 82 10.93 -16.73 1.76
N GLY A 83 10.92 -16.49 3.07
CA GLY A 83 12.10 -16.08 3.83
C GLY A 83 12.57 -14.65 3.54
N ARG A 84 11.73 -13.80 2.96
CA ARG A 84 12.00 -12.37 2.72
C ARG A 84 10.91 -11.50 3.31
N ILE A 85 11.31 -10.38 3.91
CA ILE A 85 10.35 -9.38 4.37
C ILE A 85 9.80 -8.62 3.16
N THR A 86 8.50 -8.72 2.96
CA THR A 86 7.78 -8.08 1.85
C THR A 86 6.81 -7.06 2.41
N LEU A 87 6.78 -5.87 1.78
CA LEU A 87 5.82 -4.83 2.10
C LEU A 87 4.52 -5.06 1.33
N TYR A 88 3.40 -4.79 1.98
CA TYR A 88 2.08 -4.76 1.36
C TYR A 88 1.31 -3.53 1.85
N ASN A 89 0.25 -3.15 1.15
CA ASN A 89 -0.61 -2.05 1.55
C ASN A 89 -1.87 -2.57 2.26
N PRO A 90 -2.02 -2.44 3.59
CA PRO A 90 -3.21 -2.94 4.29
C PRO A 90 -4.51 -2.24 3.89
N GLU A 91 -4.45 -1.08 3.23
CA GLU A 91 -5.64 -0.36 2.76
C GLU A 91 -6.22 -0.98 1.48
N THR A 92 -5.38 -1.53 0.61
CA THR A 92 -5.80 -2.07 -0.70
C THR A 92 -5.57 -3.57 -0.85
N GLN A 93 -4.75 -4.17 0.01
CA GLN A 93 -4.34 -5.56 -0.05
C GLN A 93 -4.67 -6.28 1.25
N LYS A 94 -4.84 -7.60 1.13
CA LYS A 94 -5.06 -8.53 2.23
C LYS A 94 -4.13 -9.72 2.10
N ILE A 95 -3.90 -10.40 3.21
CA ILE A 95 -3.11 -11.62 3.26
C ILE A 95 -4.07 -12.81 3.37
N ILE A 96 -3.97 -13.75 2.43
CA ILE A 96 -4.70 -15.02 2.45
C ILE A 96 -3.67 -16.13 2.27
N ASP A 97 -3.62 -17.08 3.20
CA ASP A 97 -2.72 -18.24 3.16
C ASP A 97 -1.26 -17.87 2.88
N GLY A 98 -0.79 -16.78 3.51
CA GLY A 98 0.59 -16.29 3.36
C GLY A 98 0.88 -15.59 2.02
N THR A 99 -0.14 -15.32 1.20
CA THR A 99 0.00 -14.61 -0.08
C THR A 99 -0.68 -13.24 -0.02
N ILE A 100 -0.06 -12.22 -0.62
CA ILE A 100 -0.64 -10.89 -0.75
C ILE A 100 -1.61 -10.89 -1.94
N MET A 101 -2.85 -10.50 -1.69
CA MET A 101 -3.90 -10.36 -2.70
C MET A 101 -4.53 -8.99 -2.62
N GLU A 102 -5.02 -8.48 -3.75
CA GLU A 102 -5.84 -7.26 -3.76
C GLU A 102 -7.18 -7.51 -3.04
N LYS A 103 -7.65 -6.49 -2.32
CA LYS A 103 -8.97 -6.49 -1.70
C LYS A 103 -10.04 -6.43 -2.79
N THR A 104 -11.05 -7.26 -2.61
CA THR A 104 -12.26 -7.25 -3.41
C THR A 104 -13.26 -6.25 -2.84
N ARG A 105 -14.27 -5.86 -3.62
CA ARG A 105 -15.41 -5.07 -3.11
C ARG A 105 -16.06 -5.71 -1.88
N GLY A 106 -16.17 -7.04 -1.86
CA GLY A 106 -16.69 -7.79 -0.71
C GLY A 106 -15.88 -7.57 0.58
N ASP A 107 -14.56 -7.42 0.46
CA ASP A 107 -13.70 -7.11 1.61
C ASP A 107 -14.00 -5.69 2.13
N TYR A 108 -14.08 -4.70 1.24
CA TYR A 108 -14.42 -3.33 1.62
C TYR A 108 -15.82 -3.19 2.25
N ILE A 109 -16.78 -4.01 1.82
CA ILE A 109 -18.10 -4.10 2.43
C ILE A 109 -18.00 -4.69 3.84
N THR A 110 -17.25 -5.77 4.00
CA THR A 110 -17.06 -6.45 5.29
C THR A 110 -16.35 -5.54 6.31
N GLU A 111 -15.36 -4.78 5.85
CA GLU A 111 -14.63 -3.77 6.63
C GLU A 111 -15.46 -2.52 6.94
N LYS A 112 -16.66 -2.40 6.36
CA LYS A 112 -17.56 -1.23 6.45
C LYS A 112 -16.98 0.05 5.84
N SER A 113 -15.95 -0.08 5.01
CA SER A 113 -15.37 1.00 4.20
C SER A 113 -16.30 1.38 3.03
N VAL A 114 -17.08 0.43 2.52
CA VAL A 114 -18.15 0.65 1.56
C VAL A 114 -19.50 0.30 2.22
N THR A 115 -20.41 1.27 2.26
CA THR A 115 -21.77 1.13 2.79
C THR A 115 -22.81 1.63 1.78
N ILE A 116 -24.06 1.13 1.89
CA ILE A 116 -25.16 1.60 1.03
C ILE A 116 -25.30 3.12 1.10
N ASP A 117 -25.21 3.68 2.31
CA ASP A 117 -25.36 5.13 2.52
C ASP A 117 -24.20 5.93 1.93
N SER A 118 -22.96 5.43 2.05
CA SER A 118 -21.80 6.09 1.43
C SER A 118 -21.92 6.11 -0.10
N GLU A 119 -22.35 4.99 -0.71
CA GLU A 119 -22.52 4.88 -2.16
C GLU A 119 -23.68 5.77 -2.64
N LYS A 120 -24.82 5.77 -1.94
CA LYS A 120 -25.93 6.70 -2.23
C LYS A 120 -25.50 8.15 -2.10
N THR A 121 -24.61 8.47 -1.16
CA THR A 121 -24.05 9.82 -1.01
C THR A 121 -23.16 10.18 -2.19
N LYS A 122 -22.29 9.27 -2.64
CA LYS A 122 -21.48 9.44 -3.86
C LYS A 122 -22.36 9.69 -5.09
N ALA A 123 -23.41 8.88 -5.27
CA ALA A 123 -24.36 9.08 -6.37
C ALA A 123 -25.11 10.42 -6.28
N ARG A 124 -25.48 10.89 -5.08
CA ARG A 124 -26.09 12.23 -4.92
C ARG A 124 -25.14 13.35 -5.34
N LEU A 125 -23.85 13.23 -5.02
CA LEU A 125 -22.84 14.20 -5.43
C LEU A 125 -22.66 14.22 -6.96
N GLN A 126 -22.61 13.05 -7.59
CA GLN A 126 -22.50 12.98 -9.05
C GLN A 126 -23.77 13.51 -9.72
N ARG A 127 -24.95 13.07 -9.27
CA ARG A 127 -26.24 13.56 -9.74
C ARG A 127 -26.36 15.08 -9.67
N LYS A 128 -25.82 15.70 -8.61
CA LYS A 128 -25.83 17.16 -8.48
C LYS A 128 -25.10 17.83 -9.66
N LYS A 129 -23.89 17.36 -9.98
CA LYS A 129 -23.12 17.88 -11.13
C LYS A 129 -23.87 17.72 -12.45
N ASP A 130 -24.43 16.53 -12.65
CA ASP A 130 -25.20 16.21 -13.85
C ASP A 130 -26.48 17.05 -13.96
N PHE A 131 -27.13 17.34 -12.82
CA PHE A 131 -28.34 18.16 -12.78
C PHE A 131 -28.04 19.65 -12.96
N ASP A 132 -26.86 20.12 -12.54
CA ASP A 132 -26.40 21.48 -12.81
C ASP A 132 -26.21 21.67 -14.34
N ALA A 133 -25.61 20.69 -15.04
CA ALA A 133 -25.50 20.70 -16.50
C ALA A 133 -26.86 20.62 -17.20
N LEU A 134 -27.76 19.76 -16.71
CA LEU A 134 -29.14 19.64 -17.20
C LEU A 134 -29.93 20.95 -17.04
N ASP A 135 -29.78 21.66 -15.93
CA ASP A 135 -30.42 22.96 -15.68
C ASP A 135 -29.92 24.03 -16.66
N LEU A 136 -28.63 24.05 -16.98
CA LEU A 136 -28.08 24.93 -18.00
C LEU A 136 -28.62 24.62 -19.41
N TYR A 137 -28.71 23.34 -19.75
CA TYR A 137 -29.32 22.88 -20.99
C TYR A 137 -30.80 23.33 -21.08
N ASP A 138 -31.60 23.09 -20.04
CA ASP A 138 -33.00 23.49 -20.00
C ASP A 138 -33.17 25.02 -20.16
N LYS A 139 -32.30 25.80 -19.53
CA LYS A 139 -32.26 27.26 -19.70
C LYS A 139 -31.91 27.66 -21.14
N ALA A 140 -31.00 26.97 -21.80
CA ALA A 140 -30.63 27.24 -23.19
C ALA A 140 -31.79 26.95 -24.16
N VAL A 141 -32.49 25.83 -23.95
CA VAL A 141 -33.73 25.50 -24.70
C VAL A 141 -34.78 26.59 -24.49
N LEU A 142 -35.02 27.02 -23.24
CA LEU A 142 -36.01 28.06 -22.92
C LEU A 142 -35.68 29.44 -23.52
N ARG A 143 -34.39 29.77 -23.68
CA ARG A 143 -33.95 30.99 -24.36
C ARG A 143 -34.05 30.90 -25.89
N GLY A 144 -34.20 29.69 -26.43
CA GLY A 144 -34.17 29.42 -27.86
C GLY A 144 -32.76 29.26 -28.44
N ASP A 145 -31.74 29.11 -27.58
CA ASP A 145 -30.35 28.86 -28.02
C ASP A 145 -30.19 27.42 -28.58
N ILE A 146 -31.07 26.51 -28.15
CA ILE A 146 -31.13 25.12 -28.58
C ILE A 146 -32.55 24.83 -29.05
N GLU A 147 -32.69 24.38 -30.30
CA GLU A 147 -33.94 23.85 -30.82
C GLU A 147 -34.07 22.36 -30.42
N GLU A 148 -34.74 22.11 -29.29
CA GLU A 148 -34.95 20.75 -28.78
C GLU A 148 -36.05 20.03 -29.58
N THR A 149 -35.68 18.90 -30.19
CA THR A 149 -36.65 18.00 -30.82
C THR A 149 -37.40 17.16 -29.78
N LEU A 150 -38.53 16.55 -30.17
CA LEU A 150 -39.28 15.64 -29.29
C LEU A 150 -38.43 14.44 -28.82
N GLU A 151 -37.54 13.94 -29.68
CA GLU A 151 -36.64 12.83 -29.34
C GLU A 151 -35.58 13.26 -28.31
N MET A 152 -34.97 14.44 -28.50
CA MET A 152 -34.01 15.00 -27.55
C MET A 152 -34.65 15.21 -26.17
N LYS A 153 -35.88 15.75 -26.16
CA LYS A 153 -36.67 15.91 -24.94
C LYS A 153 -36.91 14.58 -24.23
N ALA A 154 -37.31 13.55 -24.98
CA ALA A 154 -37.55 12.22 -24.42
C ALA A 154 -36.28 11.60 -23.82
N VAL A 155 -35.13 11.76 -24.47
CA VAL A 155 -33.82 11.29 -23.97
C VAL A 155 -33.44 12.04 -22.69
N ARG A 156 -33.58 13.37 -22.67
CA ARG A 156 -33.34 14.20 -21.48
C ARG A 156 -34.22 13.80 -20.30
N ASP A 157 -35.51 13.63 -20.54
CA ASP A 157 -36.49 13.27 -19.51
C ASP A 157 -36.21 11.85 -18.98
N SER A 158 -35.81 10.92 -19.87
CA SER A 158 -35.36 9.57 -19.47
C SER A 158 -34.12 9.64 -18.58
N PHE A 159 -33.08 10.39 -18.99
CA PHE A 159 -31.87 10.62 -18.19
C PHE A 159 -32.19 11.15 -16.79
N ARG A 160 -33.03 12.19 -16.69
CA ARG A 160 -33.51 12.75 -15.42
C ARG A 160 -34.20 11.70 -14.56
N ASN A 161 -35.12 10.94 -15.14
CA ASN A 161 -35.91 9.95 -14.41
C ASN A 161 -35.04 8.79 -13.91
N VAL A 162 -34.08 8.31 -14.70
CA VAL A 162 -33.15 7.25 -14.26
C VAL A 162 -32.34 7.71 -13.04
N TRP A 163 -31.84 8.95 -13.04
CA TRP A 163 -31.15 9.54 -11.89
C TRP A 163 -32.03 9.68 -10.64
N LEU A 164 -33.32 9.99 -10.81
CA LEU A 164 -34.28 10.12 -9.71
C LEU A 164 -34.66 8.75 -9.12
N ASP A 165 -34.74 7.71 -9.96
CA ASP A 165 -35.07 6.35 -9.57
C ASP A 165 -33.90 5.60 -8.90
N LEU A 166 -32.66 5.97 -9.23
CA LEU A 166 -31.43 5.29 -8.80
C LEU A 166 -31.39 4.98 -7.29
N PRO A 167 -31.73 5.90 -6.36
CA PRO A 167 -31.68 5.61 -4.92
C PRO A 167 -32.64 4.51 -4.46
N GLY A 168 -33.76 4.30 -5.18
CA GLY A 168 -34.73 3.25 -4.91
C GLY A 168 -34.34 1.91 -5.54
N LYS A 169 -33.57 1.93 -6.64
CA LYS A 169 -33.05 0.74 -7.32
C LYS A 169 -31.78 0.19 -6.66
N TYR A 170 -30.97 1.04 -6.04
CA TYR A 170 -29.73 0.64 -5.38
C TYR A 170 -29.99 0.04 -3.99
N ASN A 171 -30.18 -1.28 -3.97
CA ASN A 171 -30.41 -2.09 -2.77
C ASN A 171 -29.37 -3.20 -2.58
N ASP A 172 -28.54 -3.46 -3.60
CA ASP A 172 -27.47 -4.45 -3.55
C ASP A 172 -26.11 -3.73 -3.53
N ILE A 173 -25.44 -3.79 -2.39
CA ILE A 173 -24.13 -3.16 -2.18
C ILE A 173 -23.01 -3.88 -2.93
N SER A 174 -23.22 -5.14 -3.35
CA SER A 174 -22.21 -5.90 -4.11
C SER A 174 -21.97 -5.33 -5.51
N ILE A 175 -22.94 -4.57 -6.03
CA ILE A 175 -22.84 -3.87 -7.32
C ILE A 175 -22.22 -2.50 -7.09
N GLU A 176 -21.29 -2.09 -7.96
CA GLU A 176 -20.75 -0.72 -7.97
C GLU A 176 -21.84 0.25 -8.43
N ILE A 177 -22.14 1.25 -7.61
CA ILE A 177 -23.27 2.16 -7.88
C ILE A 177 -23.08 2.96 -9.18
N GLU A 178 -21.83 3.18 -9.60
CA GLU A 178 -21.44 3.86 -10.83
C GLU A 178 -21.93 3.14 -12.09
N THR A 179 -22.01 1.81 -12.03
CA THR A 179 -22.50 1.00 -13.16
C THR A 179 -23.99 1.24 -13.45
N LEU A 180 -24.70 1.86 -12.52
CA LEU A 180 -26.11 2.20 -12.62
C LEU A 180 -26.33 3.67 -13.01
N TYR A 181 -25.26 4.46 -13.17
CA TYR A 181 -25.39 5.86 -13.58
C TYR A 181 -25.86 5.92 -15.03
N PRO A 182 -26.86 6.76 -15.34
CA PRO A 182 -27.28 6.93 -16.73
C PRO A 182 -26.19 7.65 -17.52
N ASP A 183 -25.99 7.22 -18.76
CA ASP A 183 -25.11 7.93 -19.68
C ASP A 183 -25.66 9.34 -19.95
N MET A 184 -24.79 10.34 -19.82
CA MET A 184 -25.17 11.71 -20.09
C MET A 184 -25.48 11.90 -21.58
N PRO A 185 -26.64 12.45 -21.95
CA PRO A 185 -26.96 12.78 -23.34
C PRO A 185 -25.95 13.77 -23.93
N GLU A 186 -25.56 13.57 -25.20
CA GLU A 186 -24.54 14.39 -25.87
C GLU A 186 -24.88 15.89 -25.88
N ALA A 187 -26.17 16.22 -26.04
CA ALA A 187 -26.65 17.60 -26.03
C ALA A 187 -26.47 18.29 -24.66
N ILE A 188 -26.40 17.51 -23.58
CA ILE A 188 -26.22 18.00 -22.20
C ILE A 188 -24.74 18.02 -21.83
N LYS A 189 -23.92 17.10 -22.37
CA LYS A 189 -22.46 17.05 -22.12
C LYS A 189 -21.74 18.37 -22.41
N TYR A 190 -22.26 19.17 -23.36
CA TYR A 190 -21.73 20.50 -23.67
C TYR A 190 -21.75 21.47 -22.47
N PHE A 191 -22.55 21.19 -21.44
CA PHE A 191 -22.77 22.04 -20.27
C PHE A 191 -22.04 21.56 -19.00
N VAL A 192 -21.20 20.54 -19.09
CA VAL A 192 -20.39 20.00 -17.97
C VAL A 192 -19.08 20.78 -17.80
#